data_AF-A0A7Y0YIZ7-F1
#
_entry.id   AF-A0A7Y0YIZ7-F1
#
_cell.length_a   1.000
_cell.length_b   1.000
_cell.length_c   1.000
_cell.angle_alpha   90.00
_cell.angle_beta   90.00
_cell.angle_gamma   90.00
#
_symmetry.space_group_name_H-M   'P 1'
#
loop_
_entity.id
_entity.type
_entity.pdbx_description
1 polymer ?
#
loop_
_entity_poly.entity_id
_entity_poly.type
_entity_poly.pdbx_seq_one_letter_code
_entity_poly.pdbx_strand_id
1 'polypeptide(L)' 'KLGVSRESLRRWVNQAEIDQGERSGVTREESAEIRRLRKENAELRRTNEILKLASAFFAKELDHPAE' A
#
# COMPACT_ATOMS: atom_id res chain seq x y z
N LYS A 1 -16.73 -22.11 29.26
CA LYS A 1 -15.62 -22.12 28.26
C LYS A 1 -15.87 -20.99 27.26
N LEU A 2 -14.86 -20.17 26.94
CA LEU A 2 -15.00 -18.93 26.15
C LEU A 2 -15.17 -19.11 24.62
N GLY A 3 -15.41 -20.33 24.12
CA GLY A 3 -15.62 -20.58 22.68
C GLY A 3 -14.42 -20.34 21.75
N VAL A 4 -13.31 -19.80 22.26
CA VAL A 4 -12.08 -19.49 21.50
C VAL A 4 -10.94 -20.43 21.87
N SER A 5 -10.08 -20.74 20.89
CA SER A 5 -8.88 -21.54 21.15
C SER A 5 -7.88 -20.75 22.00
N ARG A 6 -7.12 -21.44 22.85
CA ARG A 6 -6.06 -20.84 23.67
C ARG A 6 -5.00 -20.13 22.80
N GLU A 7 -4.71 -20.70 21.63
CA GLU A 7 -3.73 -20.14 20.70
C GLU A 7 -4.23 -18.83 20.06
N SER A 8 -5.53 -18.74 19.74
CA SER A 8 -6.14 -17.49 19.26
C SER A 8 -6.01 -16.37 20.29
N LEU A 9 -6.32 -16.68 21.56
CA LEU A 9 -6.21 -15.73 22.65
C LEU A 9 -4.76 -15.25 22.84
N ARG A 10 -3.80 -16.19 22.82
CA ARG A 10 -2.37 -15.87 22.92
C ARG A 10 -1.93 -14.90 21.81
N ARG A 11 -2.33 -15.14 20.57
CA ARG A 11 -1.99 -14.26 19.43
C ARG A 11 -2.57 -12.86 19.60
N TRP A 12 -3.80 -12.74 20.09
CA TRP A 12 -4.41 -11.43 20.33
C TRP A 12 -3.69 -10.66 21.44
N VAL A 13 -3.33 -11.32 22.54
CA VAL A 13 -2.55 -10.71 23.62
C VAL A 13 -1.19 -10.24 23.09
N ASN A 14 -0.45 -11.11 22.39
CA ASN A 14 0.84 -10.73 21.84
C ASN A 14 0.74 -9.55 20.87
N GLN A 15 -0.29 -9.50 20.02
CA GLN A 15 -0.49 -8.38 19.10
C GLN A 15 -0.86 -7.10 19.85
N ALA A 16 -1.66 -7.19 20.92
CA ALA A 16 -2.00 -6.03 21.75
C ALA A 16 -0.77 -5.45 22.45
N GLU A 17 0.12 -6.29 22.99
CA GLU A 17 1.41 -5.85 23.56
C GLU A 17 2.29 -5.17 22.50
N ILE A 18 2.30 -5.69 21.26
CA ILE A 18 3.01 -5.05 20.13
C ILE A 18 2.40 -3.69 19.80
N ASP A 19 1.07 -3.63 19.67
CA ASP A 19 0.35 -2.40 19.34
C ASP A 19 0.52 -1.32 20.44
N GLN A 20 0.77 -1.73 21.69
CA GLN A 20 1.06 -0.83 22.83
C GLN A 20 2.55 -0.50 23.00
N GLY A 21 3.44 -1.09 22.21
CA GLY A 21 4.89 -0.90 22.32
C GLY A 21 5.55 -1.64 23.48
N GLU A 22 4.82 -2.51 24.18
CA GLU A 22 5.32 -3.34 25.28
C GLU A 22 6.15 -4.52 24.79
N ARG A 23 5.98 -4.89 23.51
CA ARG A 23 6.71 -5.96 22.85
C ARG A 23 7.15 -5.52 21.44
N SER A 24 8.33 -5.95 21.04
CA SER A 24 8.81 -5.77 19.66
C SER A 24 7.93 -6.52 18.66
N GLY A 25 7.57 -5.84 17.59
CA GLY A 25 6.80 -6.40 16.48
C GLY A 25 6.31 -5.29 15.56
N VAL A 26 5.61 -5.69 14.50
CA VAL A 26 4.93 -4.73 13.61
C VAL A 26 3.54 -4.48 14.16
N THR A 27 3.24 -3.21 14.41
CA THR A 27 1.92 -2.79 14.85
C THR A 27 0.90 -2.96 13.73
N ARG A 28 -0.38 -3.05 14.10
CA ARG A 28 -1.47 -3.05 13.11
C ARG A 28 -1.51 -1.76 12.30
N GLU A 29 -1.14 -0.63 12.90
CA GLU A 29 -1.08 0.68 12.25
C GLU A 29 0.00 0.72 11.18
N GLU A 30 1.24 0.33 11.50
CA GLU A 30 2.34 0.23 10.52
C GLU A 30 1.97 -0.70 9.36
N SER A 31 1.37 -1.85 9.67
CA SER A 31 0.89 -2.79 8.65
C SER A 31 -0.19 -2.18 7.75
N ALA A 32 -1.09 -1.37 8.31
CA ALA A 32 -2.15 -0.68 7.55
C ALA A 32 -1.56 0.41 6.66
N GLU A 33 -0.61 1.17 7.18
CA GLU A 33 0.06 2.24 6.44
C GLU A 33 0.88 1.68 5.27
N ILE A 34 1.62 0.58 5.46
CA ILE A 34 2.33 -0.10 4.37
C ILE A 34 1.37 -0.52 3.25
N ARG A 35 0.18 -1.03 3.60
CA ARG A 35 -0.83 -1.39 2.59
C ARG A 35 -1.37 -0.16 1.86
N ARG A 36 -1.64 0.92 2.58
CA ARG A 36 -2.11 2.19 2.01
C ARG A 36 -1.10 2.75 1.02
N LEU A 37 0.16 2.86 1.44
CA LEU A 37 1.26 3.37 0.63
C LEU A 37 1.51 2.50 -0.60
N ARG A 38 1.43 1.17 -0.50
CA ARG A 38 1.56 0.29 -1.66
C ARG A 38 0.47 0.51 -2.69
N LYS A 39 -0.78 0.71 -2.25
CA LYS A 39 -1.90 1.02 -3.13
C LYS A 39 -1.71 2.36 -3.83
N GLU A 40 -1.38 3.39 -3.07
CA GLU A 40 -1.12 4.74 -3.60
C GLU A 40 0.04 4.73 -4.60
N ASN A 41 1.15 4.04 -4.30
CA ASN A 41 2.28 3.94 -5.21
C ASN A 41 1.91 3.24 -6.53
N ALA A 42 1.08 2.19 -6.47
CA ALA A 42 0.60 1.50 -7.67
C ALA A 42 -0.27 2.40 -8.55
N GLU A 43 -1.17 3.18 -7.93
CA GLU A 43 -2.00 4.16 -8.63
C GLU A 43 -1.15 5.27 -9.26
N LEU A 44 -0.20 5.83 -8.52
CA LEU A 44 0.72 6.87 -9.01
C LEU A 44 1.58 6.38 -10.18
N ARG A 45 2.05 5.12 -10.14
CA ARG A 45 2.81 4.52 -11.24
C ARG A 45 1.95 4.39 -12.50
N ARG A 46 0.71 3.91 -12.35
CA ARG A 46 -0.24 3.78 -13.46
C ARG A 46 -0.55 5.14 -14.10
N THR A 47 -0.81 6.15 -13.28
CA THR A 47 -1.08 7.52 -13.78
C THR A 47 0.14 8.09 -14.50
N ASN A 48 1.34 7.92 -13.93
CA ASN A 48 2.57 8.36 -14.59
C ASN A 48 2.79 7.69 -15.94
N GLU A 49 2.45 6.41 -16.07
CA GLU A 49 2.57 5.70 -17.34
C GLU A 49 1.63 6.28 -18.39
N ILE A 50 0.37 6.54 -18.04
CA ILE A 50 -0.60 7.19 -18.94
C ILE A 50 -0.10 8.56 -19.38
N LEU A 51 0.39 9.37 -18.44
CA LEU A 51 0.92 10.70 -18.74
C LEU A 51 2.13 10.64 -19.65
N LYS A 52 3.05 9.70 -19.44
CA LYS A 52 4.21 9.50 -20.32
C LYS A 52 3.79 9.11 -21.73
N LEU A 53 2.83 8.20 -21.87
CA LEU A 53 2.29 7.81 -23.17
C LEU A 53 1.61 8.97 -23.89
N ALA A 54 0.81 9.77 -23.17
CA ALA A 54 0.18 10.96 -23.72
C ALA A 54 1.22 11.99 -24.18
N SER A 55 2.22 12.29 -23.34
CA SER A 55 3.30 13.21 -23.71
C SER A 55 4.08 12.73 -24.93
N ALA A 56 4.39 11.43 -25.02
CA ALA A 56 5.07 10.86 -26.18
C ALA A 56 4.21 10.95 -27.46
N PHE A 57 2.90 10.70 -27.34
CA PHE A 57 1.97 10.86 -28.46
C PHE A 57 1.95 12.31 -28.98
N PHE A 58 1.78 13.30 -28.09
CA PHE A 58 1.74 14.70 -28.50
C PHE A 58 3.08 15.21 -29.05
N ALA A 59 4.21 14.79 -28.48
CA ALA A 59 5.52 15.15 -29.01
C ALA A 59 5.68 14.67 -30.47
N LYS A 60 5.27 13.43 -30.76
CA LYS A 60 5.30 12.89 -32.13
C LYS A 60 4.41 13.69 -33.09
N GLU A 61 3.24 14.13 -32.65
CA GLU A 61 2.32 14.91 -33.49
C GLU A 61 2.82 16.33 -33.77
N LEU A 62 3.62 16.90 -32.86
CA LEU A 62 4.27 18.20 -33.09
C LEU A 62 5.46 18.09 -34.08
N ASP A 63 6.16 16.96 -34.09
CA ASP A 63 7.28 16.69 -35.01
C ASP A 63 6.81 16.38 -36.46
N HIS A 64 5.53 16.06 -36.63
CA HIS A 64 4.86 15.91 -37.91
C HIS A 64 3.67 16.86 -37.99
N PRO A 65 3.90 18.19 -38.19
CA PRO A 65 2.80 19.11 -38.34
C PRO A 65 1.91 18.61 -39.47
N ALA A 66 0.62 18.41 -39.16
CA ALA A 66 -0.38 17.97 -40.13
C ALA A 66 -0.22 18.77 -41.43
N GLU A 67 -0.01 18.05 -42.54
CA GLU A 67 0.03 18.63 -43.90
C GLU A 67 -1.28 19.37 -44.23
#